data_AF-A0A7T5R1G4-F1
#
_entry.id   AF-A0A7T5R1G4-F1
#
_cell.length_a   1.000
_cell.length_b   1.000
_cell.length_c   1.000
_cell.angle_alpha   90.00
_cell.angle_beta   90.00
_cell.angle_gamma   90.00
#
_symmetry.space_group_name_H-M   'P 1'
#
loop_
_entity.id
_entity.type
_entity.pdbx_description
1 polymer ?
#
loop_
_entity_poly.entity_id
_entity_poly.type
_entity_poly.pdbx_seq_one_letter_code
_entity_poly.pdbx_strand_id
1 'polypeptide(L)'
;MANPKDINALFELEGQSLTAAKALLAATAKAASERKPQSNGLVSEIQSSWASFYYTLHENLQADHPDVLKDTGLLSPATVVSKGHDTLPRAYIEYPMIFLSPEENPRFFMYCPIDYKGQHFTPTDGRLIKGKEESHIGNLLFAGGHLGNAPIFHIEKRGTSTPVDYKSPRRSRAKDEFERVRLQNTHACFIAGGRSLQIVNEIANFDQNFTRRCDKVIRLIKAAARKQFPELLKSLPAGETLYINSSYGYGGHHGRGVEFDISIRQSGKIDLMAGGRKLNLLESRYFNATPKNGEYTITPRTDTEEGKKIAAAFKEVPEKSFIQDYPELQADFTPVSDQIGKMLGTDQPFPRVHRLEGLPFLVYGAKVKEKITFCPPGALPVSTALYEWLKSDEGDRNMGITPPPPPPAITNELTRLRQRLATPQSANKDKSPGPKQP
;
A
#
# COMPACT_ATOMS: atom_id res chain seq x y z
N MET A 1 6.32 -26.11 -21.30
CA MET A 1 5.44 -25.12 -20.61
C MET A 1 6.09 -24.82 -19.28
N ALA A 2 6.46 -23.55 -19.03
CA ALA A 2 7.15 -23.14 -17.81
C ALA A 2 6.32 -23.46 -16.56
N ASN A 3 6.99 -23.79 -15.46
CA ASN A 3 6.37 -24.04 -14.17
C ASN A 3 5.81 -22.69 -13.64
N PRO A 4 4.59 -22.61 -13.08
CA PRO A 4 4.00 -21.35 -12.59
C PRO A 4 4.77 -20.64 -11.47
N LYS A 5 5.91 -21.19 -11.03
CA LYS A 5 6.81 -20.58 -10.03
C LYS A 5 7.88 -19.68 -10.65
N ASP A 6 8.16 -19.85 -11.94
CA ASP A 6 9.31 -19.19 -12.57
C ASP A 6 8.77 -18.01 -13.39
N ILE A 7 8.56 -16.88 -12.71
CA ILE A 7 8.17 -15.61 -13.35
C ILE A 7 9.35 -14.97 -14.10
N ASN A 8 10.57 -15.38 -13.77
CA ASN A 8 11.81 -14.91 -14.37
C ASN A 8 12.75 -16.11 -14.62
N ALA A 9 13.59 -16.02 -15.64
CA ALA A 9 14.79 -16.82 -15.79
C ALA A 9 15.97 -16.06 -15.19
N LEU A 10 16.73 -16.69 -14.30
CA LEU A 10 17.88 -16.08 -13.63
C LEU A 10 19.19 -16.49 -14.33
N PHE A 11 20.01 -15.51 -14.70
CA PHE A 11 21.33 -15.74 -15.27
C PHE A 11 22.42 -15.07 -14.44
N GLU A 12 23.56 -15.73 -14.27
CA GLU A 12 24.82 -15.07 -13.95
C GLU A 12 25.46 -14.58 -15.26
N LEU A 13 25.87 -13.32 -15.29
CA LEU A 13 26.40 -12.71 -16.51
C LEU A 13 27.90 -12.96 -16.64
N GLU A 14 28.30 -13.44 -17.82
CA GLU A 14 29.70 -13.61 -18.20
C GLU A 14 29.96 -12.96 -19.58
N GLY A 15 31.21 -13.01 -20.04
CA GLY A 15 31.61 -12.59 -21.39
C GLY A 15 31.12 -11.20 -21.82
N GLN A 16 30.48 -11.15 -22.99
CA GLN A 16 29.92 -9.93 -23.58
C GLN A 16 28.79 -9.35 -22.72
N SER A 17 27.92 -10.20 -22.17
CA SER A 17 26.80 -9.76 -21.33
C SER A 17 27.26 -9.10 -20.02
N LEU A 18 28.36 -9.60 -19.42
CA LEU A 18 29.00 -8.97 -18.26
C LEU A 18 29.66 -7.64 -18.63
N THR A 19 30.29 -7.56 -19.81
CA THR A 19 30.92 -6.32 -20.30
C THR A 19 29.87 -5.22 -20.50
N ALA A 20 28.73 -5.56 -21.11
CA ALA A 20 27.61 -4.65 -21.27
C ALA A 20 26.99 -4.24 -19.92
N ALA A 21 26.81 -5.17 -18.98
CA ALA A 21 26.31 -4.86 -17.65
C ALA A 21 27.23 -3.90 -16.86
N LYS A 22 28.55 -4.06 -16.98
CA LYS A 22 29.54 -3.13 -16.40
C LYS A 22 29.50 -1.76 -17.06
N ALA A 23 29.34 -1.70 -18.38
CA ALA A 23 29.17 -0.45 -19.11
C ALA A 23 27.88 0.28 -18.68
N LEU A 24 26.78 -0.45 -18.52
CA LEU A 24 25.51 0.07 -18.01
C LEU A 24 25.67 0.62 -16.58
N LEU A 25 26.33 -0.11 -15.68
CA LEU A 25 26.63 0.36 -14.33
C LEU A 25 27.46 1.65 -14.34
N ALA A 26 28.51 1.72 -15.17
CA ALA A 26 29.35 2.90 -15.30
C ALA A 26 28.56 4.11 -15.84
N ALA A 27 27.70 3.90 -16.83
CA ALA A 27 26.81 4.93 -17.38
C ALA A 27 25.82 5.42 -16.32
N THR A 28 25.19 4.52 -15.56
CA THR A 28 24.31 4.90 -14.44
C THR A 28 25.06 5.72 -13.39
N ALA A 29 26.26 5.29 -12.99
CA ALA A 29 27.06 5.99 -11.99
C ALA A 29 27.49 7.39 -12.47
N LYS A 30 27.90 7.52 -13.73
CA LYS A 30 28.23 8.80 -14.36
C LYS A 30 27.01 9.72 -14.41
N ALA A 31 25.87 9.24 -14.89
CA ALA A 31 24.65 10.05 -14.95
C ALA A 31 24.20 10.49 -13.55
N ALA A 32 24.31 9.61 -12.54
CA ALA A 32 23.93 9.94 -11.17
C ALA A 32 24.85 10.96 -10.51
N SER A 33 26.13 11.07 -10.92
CA SER A 33 27.04 12.09 -10.44
C SER A 33 26.77 13.47 -11.08
N GLU A 34 26.31 13.49 -12.33
CA GLU A 34 25.93 14.70 -13.06
C GLU A 34 24.54 15.22 -12.65
N ARG A 35 23.58 14.32 -12.46
CA ARG A 35 22.20 14.63 -12.09
C ARG A 35 21.67 13.61 -11.07
N LYS A 36 21.90 13.89 -9.80
CA LYS A 36 21.45 13.03 -8.72
C LYS A 36 19.92 13.09 -8.55
N PRO A 37 19.20 11.95 -8.59
CA PRO A 37 17.77 11.91 -8.27
C PRO A 37 17.49 12.33 -6.83
N GLN A 38 16.27 12.80 -6.57
CA GLN A 38 15.84 13.15 -5.21
C GLN A 38 15.88 11.92 -4.30
N SER A 39 16.38 12.11 -3.07
CA SER A 39 16.47 11.07 -2.04
C SER A 39 15.71 11.40 -0.76
N ASN A 40 15.01 12.54 -0.72
CA ASN A 40 14.19 13.00 0.39
C ASN A 40 12.97 13.74 -0.16
N GLY A 41 11.91 13.84 0.65
CA GLY A 41 10.63 14.43 0.24
C GLY A 41 9.49 13.42 0.27
N LEU A 42 8.40 13.74 -0.42
CA LEU A 42 7.27 12.80 -0.54
C LEU A 42 7.70 11.60 -1.40
N VAL A 43 7.24 10.39 -1.03
CA VAL A 43 7.59 9.15 -1.75
C VAL A 43 7.29 9.25 -3.24
N SER A 44 6.17 9.87 -3.61
CA SER A 44 5.77 10.10 -5.01
C SER A 44 6.74 11.02 -5.77
N GLU A 45 7.31 12.02 -5.11
CA GLU A 45 8.30 12.94 -5.72
C GLU A 45 9.63 12.22 -5.95
N ILE A 46 10.07 11.45 -4.94
CA ILE A 46 11.26 10.59 -5.04
C ILE A 46 11.11 9.62 -6.22
N GLN A 47 10.01 8.87 -6.28
CA GLN A 47 9.73 7.92 -7.37
C GLN A 47 9.75 8.62 -8.74
N SER A 48 9.05 9.75 -8.88
CA SER A 48 8.99 10.52 -10.12
C SER A 48 10.38 11.03 -10.56
N SER A 49 11.21 11.45 -9.60
CA SER A 49 12.59 11.88 -9.89
C SER A 49 13.46 10.73 -10.38
N TRP A 50 13.32 9.54 -9.81
CA TRP A 50 14.05 8.34 -10.26
C TRP A 50 13.57 7.86 -11.63
N ALA A 51 12.27 7.86 -11.87
CA ALA A 51 11.68 7.50 -13.18
C ALA A 51 12.20 8.42 -14.29
N SER A 52 12.19 9.74 -14.06
CA SER A 52 12.72 10.72 -15.03
C SER A 52 14.21 10.55 -15.29
N PHE A 53 14.98 10.21 -14.25
CA PHE A 53 16.41 9.92 -14.37
C PHE A 53 16.67 8.72 -15.27
N TYR A 54 16.02 7.57 -15.01
CA TYR A 54 16.22 6.38 -15.83
C TYR A 54 15.68 6.54 -17.25
N TYR A 55 14.58 7.26 -17.43
CA TYR A 55 14.05 7.59 -18.76
C TYR A 55 15.07 8.37 -19.60
N THR A 56 15.65 9.44 -19.04
CA THR A 56 16.65 10.26 -19.72
C THR A 56 17.92 9.44 -20.03
N LEU A 57 18.36 8.62 -19.06
CA LEU A 57 19.53 7.75 -19.25
C LEU A 57 19.28 6.69 -20.34
N HIS A 58 18.07 6.14 -20.43
CA HIS A 58 17.69 5.22 -21.49
C HIS A 58 17.79 5.88 -22.88
N GLU A 59 17.24 7.09 -23.04
CA GLU A 59 17.31 7.83 -24.31
C GLU A 59 18.76 8.12 -24.73
N ASN A 60 19.61 8.54 -23.78
CA ASN A 60 21.03 8.77 -24.05
C ASN A 60 21.77 7.48 -24.44
N LEU A 61 21.54 6.38 -23.70
CA LEU A 61 22.13 5.08 -24.02
C LEU A 61 21.66 4.56 -25.37
N GLN A 62 20.42 4.82 -25.76
CA GLN A 62 19.91 4.42 -27.07
C GLN A 62 20.61 5.16 -28.23
N ALA A 63 21.01 6.41 -28.01
CA ALA A 63 21.76 7.19 -28.99
C ALA A 63 23.25 6.81 -29.03
N ASP A 64 23.88 6.67 -27.86
CA ASP A 64 25.34 6.60 -27.74
C ASP A 64 25.88 5.17 -27.62
N HIS A 65 25.09 4.26 -27.04
CA HIS A 65 25.50 2.89 -26.68
C HIS A 65 24.37 1.85 -26.91
N PRO A 66 23.81 1.74 -28.14
CA PRO A 66 22.71 0.83 -28.42
C PRO A 66 23.07 -0.65 -28.24
N ASP A 67 24.36 -1.00 -28.36
CA ASP A 67 24.93 -2.30 -28.08
C ASP A 67 24.75 -2.70 -26.61
N VAL A 68 24.98 -1.76 -25.68
CA VAL A 68 24.76 -1.99 -24.23
C VAL A 68 23.30 -2.33 -23.95
N LEU A 69 22.35 -1.60 -24.54
CA LEU A 69 20.92 -1.87 -24.36
C LEU A 69 20.49 -3.21 -24.97
N LYS A 70 21.09 -3.58 -26.11
CA LYS A 70 20.83 -4.87 -26.75
C LYS A 70 21.34 -6.04 -25.89
N ASP A 71 22.59 -5.98 -25.45
CA ASP A 71 23.26 -7.08 -24.75
C ASP A 71 22.80 -7.23 -23.29
N THR A 72 22.20 -6.18 -22.71
CA THR A 72 21.50 -6.24 -21.42
C THR A 72 20.02 -6.58 -21.54
N GLY A 73 19.51 -6.78 -22.76
CA GLY A 73 18.12 -7.15 -23.02
C GLY A 73 17.11 -6.03 -22.80
N LEU A 74 17.56 -4.79 -22.57
CA LEU A 74 16.70 -3.62 -22.41
C LEU A 74 15.95 -3.23 -23.71
N LEU A 75 16.38 -3.76 -24.86
CA LEU A 75 15.62 -3.68 -26.13
C LEU A 75 14.69 -4.87 -26.38
N SER A 76 14.64 -5.85 -25.46
CA SER A 76 13.90 -7.10 -25.61
C SER A 76 12.92 -7.33 -24.45
N PRO A 77 11.90 -6.48 -24.28
CA PRO A 77 10.93 -6.65 -23.22
C PRO A 77 10.08 -7.91 -23.39
N ALA A 78 9.60 -8.45 -22.27
CA ALA A 78 8.65 -9.54 -22.23
C ALA A 78 7.24 -9.04 -21.89
N THR A 79 6.21 -9.64 -22.50
CA THR A 79 4.83 -9.44 -22.06
C THR A 79 4.48 -10.47 -20.99
N VAL A 80 4.55 -10.07 -19.73
CA VAL A 80 4.26 -10.92 -18.58
C VAL A 80 2.78 -10.80 -18.23
N VAL A 81 2.07 -11.93 -18.10
CA VAL A 81 0.68 -11.95 -17.65
C VAL A 81 0.64 -12.44 -16.21
N SER A 82 0.42 -11.52 -15.28
CA SER A 82 0.27 -11.81 -13.85
C SER A 82 -1.16 -12.20 -13.50
N LYS A 83 -1.30 -13.18 -12.60
CA LYS A 83 -2.57 -13.62 -12.04
C LYS A 83 -2.49 -13.55 -10.51
N GLY A 84 -3.11 -12.53 -9.92
CA GLY A 84 -3.44 -12.53 -8.49
C GLY A 84 -4.52 -13.57 -8.18
N HIS A 85 -4.61 -13.96 -6.90
CA HIS A 85 -5.55 -14.98 -6.42
C HIS A 85 -7.01 -14.66 -6.79
N ASP A 86 -7.39 -13.37 -6.69
CA ASP A 86 -8.76 -12.89 -6.88
C ASP A 86 -8.90 -11.82 -7.99
N THR A 87 -7.86 -11.66 -8.82
CA THR A 87 -7.83 -10.62 -9.85
C THR A 87 -7.96 -11.22 -11.25
N LEU A 88 -8.60 -10.49 -12.16
CA LEU A 88 -8.50 -10.80 -13.60
C LEU A 88 -7.04 -10.73 -14.06
N PRO A 89 -6.63 -11.49 -15.10
CA PRO A 89 -5.27 -11.44 -15.61
C PRO A 89 -4.87 -10.03 -16.03
N ARG A 90 -3.68 -9.61 -15.60
CA ARG A 90 -3.10 -8.28 -15.88
C ARG A 90 -1.79 -8.47 -16.65
N ALA A 91 -1.66 -7.79 -17.77
CA ALA A 91 -0.47 -7.90 -18.62
C ALA A 91 0.42 -6.67 -18.45
N TYR A 92 1.73 -6.91 -18.36
CA TYR A 92 2.75 -5.89 -18.20
C TYR A 92 3.87 -6.13 -19.22
N ILE A 93 4.41 -5.04 -19.76
CA ILE A 93 5.70 -5.02 -20.44
C ILE A 93 6.76 -4.89 -19.35
N GLU A 94 7.56 -5.92 -19.20
CA GLU A 94 8.66 -5.99 -18.21
C GLU A 94 10.00 -6.18 -18.93
N TYR A 95 11.07 -5.66 -18.34
CA TYR A 95 12.43 -5.70 -18.89
C TYR A 95 13.35 -6.53 -17.99
N PRO A 96 14.43 -7.10 -18.54
CA PRO A 96 15.47 -7.70 -17.72
C PRO A 96 16.02 -6.72 -16.67
N MET A 97 16.24 -7.21 -15.45
CA MET A 97 16.83 -6.43 -14.36
C MET A 97 18.15 -7.05 -13.93
N ILE A 98 19.19 -6.22 -13.82
CA ILE A 98 20.54 -6.65 -13.44
C ILE A 98 20.86 -6.16 -12.03
N PHE A 99 21.34 -7.07 -11.18
CA PHE A 99 21.71 -6.83 -9.80
C PHE A 99 23.18 -7.19 -9.57
N LEU A 100 23.83 -6.49 -8.64
CA LEU A 100 25.16 -6.84 -8.14
C LEU A 100 25.03 -7.64 -6.84
N SER A 101 25.82 -8.69 -6.65
CA SER A 101 25.92 -9.32 -5.32
C SER A 101 26.62 -8.39 -4.32
N PRO A 102 26.28 -8.49 -3.03
CA PRO A 102 26.90 -7.69 -1.97
C PRO A 102 28.29 -8.19 -1.54
N GLU A 103 28.90 -9.10 -2.30
CA GLU A 103 30.18 -9.73 -1.98
C GLU A 103 31.36 -8.81 -2.34
N GLU A 104 32.54 -9.04 -1.75
CA GLU A 104 33.76 -8.23 -2.00
C GLU A 104 34.18 -8.22 -3.48
N ASN A 105 33.89 -9.31 -4.19
CA ASN A 105 33.97 -9.40 -5.65
C ASN A 105 32.55 -9.54 -6.21
N PRO A 106 31.86 -8.42 -6.52
CA PRO A 106 30.47 -8.47 -6.94
C PRO A 106 30.28 -9.25 -8.23
N ARG A 107 29.32 -10.17 -8.21
CA ARG A 107 28.82 -10.89 -9.38
C ARG A 107 27.59 -10.20 -9.93
N PHE A 108 27.37 -10.33 -11.24
CA PHE A 108 26.24 -9.71 -11.92
C PHE A 108 25.19 -10.76 -12.23
N PHE A 109 23.98 -10.55 -11.75
CA PHE A 109 22.85 -11.45 -11.96
C PHE A 109 21.73 -10.74 -12.71
N MET A 110 21.20 -11.36 -13.74
CA MET A 110 20.11 -10.83 -14.56
C MET A 110 18.86 -11.67 -14.38
N TYR A 111 17.78 -11.06 -13.89
CA TYR A 111 16.44 -11.61 -13.94
C TYR A 111 15.79 -11.23 -15.26
N CYS A 112 15.55 -12.22 -16.11
CA CYS A 112 14.87 -12.05 -17.39
C CYS A 112 13.39 -12.43 -17.25
N PRO A 113 12.44 -11.50 -17.40
CA PRO A 113 11.03 -11.82 -17.32
C PRO A 113 10.63 -12.84 -18.39
N ILE A 114 9.84 -13.83 -17.97
CA ILE A 114 9.31 -14.87 -18.84
C ILE A 114 7.93 -14.43 -19.33
N ASP A 115 7.79 -14.28 -20.64
CA ASP A 115 6.53 -13.89 -21.26
C ASP A 115 5.45 -14.96 -21.12
N TYR A 116 4.21 -14.61 -21.48
CA TYR A 116 3.06 -15.51 -21.40
C TYR A 116 3.15 -16.76 -22.29
N LYS A 117 4.12 -16.83 -23.22
CA LYS A 117 4.41 -17.97 -24.09
C LYS A 117 5.61 -18.79 -23.58
N GLY A 118 6.27 -18.35 -22.52
CA GLY A 118 7.46 -18.99 -21.96
C GLY A 118 8.77 -18.53 -22.62
N GLN A 119 8.74 -17.48 -23.44
CA GLN A 119 9.92 -16.86 -24.04
C GLN A 119 10.51 -15.81 -23.11
N HIS A 120 11.83 -15.65 -23.14
CA HIS A 120 12.53 -14.62 -22.38
C HIS A 120 13.81 -14.24 -23.12
N PHE A 121 14.35 -13.06 -22.82
CA PHE A 121 15.70 -12.70 -23.24
C PHE A 121 16.71 -13.72 -22.66
N THR A 122 17.72 -14.09 -23.46
CA THR A 122 18.80 -14.97 -23.03
C THR A 122 20.13 -14.27 -23.31
N PRO A 123 20.88 -13.85 -22.28
CA PRO A 123 22.18 -13.21 -22.47
C PRO A 123 23.16 -14.16 -23.17
N THR A 124 23.94 -13.64 -24.13
CA THR A 124 24.81 -14.43 -25.04
C THR A 124 25.74 -15.41 -24.31
N ASP A 125 26.37 -14.95 -23.23
CA ASP A 125 27.33 -15.73 -22.45
C ASP A 125 26.85 -16.00 -21.02
N GLY A 126 25.56 -15.76 -20.72
CA GLY A 126 25.07 -15.91 -19.36
C GLY A 126 24.85 -17.36 -18.96
N ARG A 127 25.26 -17.70 -17.74
CA ARG A 127 25.01 -19.01 -17.14
C ARG A 127 23.63 -19.03 -16.50
N LEU A 128 22.73 -19.87 -17.02
CA LEU A 128 21.39 -20.07 -16.48
C LEU A 128 21.45 -20.73 -15.09
N ILE A 129 20.89 -20.08 -14.09
CA ILE A 129 20.79 -20.56 -12.71
C ILE A 129 19.42 -21.17 -12.48
N LYS A 130 19.36 -22.34 -11.82
CA LYS A 130 18.11 -23.06 -11.54
C LYS A 130 18.12 -23.74 -10.17
N GLY A 131 16.94 -24.01 -9.65
CA GLY A 131 16.76 -24.90 -8.51
C GLY A 131 17.26 -24.31 -7.20
N LYS A 132 18.05 -25.07 -6.43
CA LYS A 132 18.53 -24.62 -5.12
C LYS A 132 19.43 -23.38 -5.20
N GLU A 133 20.24 -23.29 -6.26
CA GLU A 133 21.13 -22.16 -6.49
C GLU A 133 20.32 -20.87 -6.73
N GLU A 134 19.26 -20.95 -7.53
CA GLU A 134 18.35 -19.82 -7.78
C GLU A 134 17.72 -19.30 -6.50
N SER A 135 17.28 -20.20 -5.61
CA SER A 135 16.73 -19.80 -4.30
C SER A 135 17.78 -19.14 -3.41
N HIS A 136 19.02 -19.64 -3.44
CA HIS A 136 20.13 -19.07 -2.68
C HIS A 136 20.49 -17.66 -3.18
N ILE A 137 20.60 -17.48 -4.50
CA ILE A 137 20.86 -16.18 -5.10
C ILE A 137 19.70 -15.21 -4.88
N GLY A 138 18.46 -15.67 -4.97
CA GLY A 138 17.29 -14.84 -4.65
C GLY A 138 17.33 -14.30 -3.21
N ASN A 139 17.76 -15.12 -2.25
CA ASN A 139 17.97 -14.70 -0.86
C ASN A 139 19.17 -13.74 -0.75
N LEU A 140 20.29 -14.03 -1.42
CA LEU A 140 21.50 -13.19 -1.41
C LEU A 140 21.22 -11.77 -1.94
N LEU A 141 20.45 -11.68 -3.02
CA LEU A 141 20.12 -10.41 -3.68
C LEU A 141 18.93 -9.71 -3.02
N PHE A 142 18.27 -10.34 -2.05
CA PHE A 142 17.01 -9.87 -1.49
C PHE A 142 15.94 -9.61 -2.57
N ALA A 143 15.99 -10.35 -3.68
CA ALA A 143 15.16 -10.16 -4.88
C ALA A 143 13.68 -10.58 -4.68
N GLY A 144 13.18 -10.56 -3.45
CA GLY A 144 11.85 -11.01 -3.06
C GLY A 144 11.22 -10.34 -1.82
N GLY A 145 11.84 -9.30 -1.22
CA GLY A 145 11.20 -8.61 -0.09
C GLY A 145 12.06 -7.58 0.64
N HIS A 146 11.46 -6.39 0.83
CA HIS A 146 11.82 -5.22 1.64
C HIS A 146 13.29 -5.04 2.10
N LEU A 147 13.94 -4.08 1.42
CA LEU A 147 15.20 -3.36 1.73
C LEU A 147 16.51 -4.10 1.36
N GLY A 148 17.23 -3.60 0.34
CA GLY A 148 18.66 -3.90 0.20
C GLY A 148 19.29 -3.58 -1.15
N ASN A 149 18.84 -4.21 -2.22
CA ASN A 149 19.58 -4.20 -3.48
C ASN A 149 18.73 -3.70 -4.65
N ALA A 150 18.95 -2.45 -5.06
CA ALA A 150 18.34 -1.90 -6.26
C ALA A 150 19.05 -2.45 -7.51
N PRO A 151 18.33 -2.68 -8.63
CA PRO A 151 19.00 -3.02 -9.88
C PRO A 151 19.88 -1.86 -10.35
N ILE A 152 20.91 -2.15 -11.16
CA ILE A 152 21.82 -1.13 -11.72
C ILE A 152 21.12 -0.11 -12.60
N PHE A 153 19.97 -0.49 -13.13
CA PHE A 153 19.14 0.27 -14.03
C PHE A 153 17.72 -0.24 -13.91
N HIS A 154 16.74 0.66 -13.91
CA HIS A 154 15.33 0.29 -13.78
C HIS A 154 14.50 0.97 -14.86
N ILE A 155 13.81 0.16 -15.67
CA ILE A 155 12.70 0.64 -16.49
C ILE A 155 11.42 0.25 -15.77
N GLU A 156 10.59 1.23 -15.45
CA GLU A 156 9.28 0.97 -14.86
C GLU A 156 8.46 0.09 -15.81
N LYS A 157 7.92 -1.00 -15.26
CA LYS A 157 7.02 -1.84 -16.03
C LYS A 157 5.77 -1.05 -16.42
N ARG A 158 5.22 -1.38 -17.58
CA ARG A 158 4.06 -0.68 -18.14
C ARG A 158 2.94 -1.66 -18.43
N GLY A 159 1.74 -1.36 -17.93
CA GLY A 159 0.54 -2.11 -18.27
C GLY A 159 0.29 -2.13 -19.77
N THR A 160 -0.14 -3.29 -20.27
CA THR A 160 -0.52 -3.49 -21.67
C THR A 160 -1.79 -4.33 -21.75
N SER A 161 -2.44 -4.33 -22.92
CA SER A 161 -3.59 -5.21 -23.15
C SER A 161 -3.19 -6.67 -23.01
N THR A 162 -4.01 -7.45 -22.29
CA THR A 162 -3.84 -8.90 -22.23
C THR A 162 -3.90 -9.48 -23.64
N PRO A 163 -2.88 -10.24 -24.09
CA PRO A 163 -2.85 -10.80 -25.44
C PRO A 163 -4.08 -11.65 -25.74
N VAL A 164 -4.66 -11.48 -26.94
CA VAL A 164 -5.88 -12.21 -27.36
C VAL A 164 -5.67 -13.72 -27.45
N ASP A 165 -4.44 -14.17 -27.68
CA ASP A 165 -4.05 -15.59 -27.71
C ASP A 165 -3.59 -16.12 -26.35
N TYR A 166 -3.61 -15.30 -25.29
CA TYR A 166 -3.29 -15.74 -23.94
C TYR A 166 -4.28 -16.81 -23.50
N LYS A 167 -3.78 -18.03 -23.33
CA LYS A 167 -4.50 -19.13 -22.70
C LYS A 167 -3.96 -19.28 -21.30
N SER A 168 -4.79 -18.98 -20.30
CA SER A 168 -4.45 -19.27 -18.90
C SER A 168 -3.91 -20.71 -18.83
N PRO A 169 -2.71 -20.94 -18.25
CA PRO A 169 -2.12 -22.27 -18.17
C PRO A 169 -3.14 -23.25 -17.60
N ARG A 170 -3.52 -24.25 -18.41
CA ARG A 170 -4.48 -25.29 -18.02
C ARG A 170 -3.83 -26.15 -16.93
N ARG A 171 -4.24 -25.96 -15.68
CA ARG A 171 -4.59 -27.14 -14.88
C ARG A 171 -6.07 -27.39 -15.15
N SER A 172 -6.45 -28.62 -15.44
CA SER A 172 -7.84 -29.04 -15.66
C SER A 172 -8.75 -28.81 -14.44
N ARG A 173 -8.19 -28.38 -13.30
CA ARG A 173 -8.93 -27.78 -12.19
C ARG A 173 -9.05 -26.26 -12.29
N ALA A 174 -8.14 -25.55 -12.93
CA ALA A 174 -8.09 -24.09 -12.95
C ALA A 174 -9.25 -23.42 -13.69
N LYS A 175 -10.02 -24.07 -14.58
CA LYS A 175 -11.26 -23.46 -15.11
C LYS A 175 -12.42 -23.62 -14.14
N ASP A 176 -12.55 -24.80 -13.51
CA ASP A 176 -13.53 -25.06 -12.46
C ASP A 176 -13.16 -24.40 -11.13
N GLU A 177 -11.88 -24.14 -10.89
CA GLU A 177 -11.29 -23.48 -9.73
C GLU A 177 -11.19 -21.99 -9.99
N PHE A 178 -11.03 -21.51 -11.23
CA PHE A 178 -11.20 -20.09 -11.55
C PHE A 178 -12.67 -19.70 -11.66
N GLU A 179 -13.57 -20.58 -12.09
CA GLU A 179 -15.01 -20.34 -11.97
C GLU A 179 -15.50 -20.59 -10.54
N ARG A 180 -14.98 -21.58 -9.80
CA ARG A 180 -15.24 -21.70 -8.35
C ARG A 180 -14.63 -20.53 -7.58
N VAL A 181 -13.43 -20.03 -7.90
CA VAL A 181 -12.79 -18.87 -7.24
C VAL A 181 -13.41 -17.55 -7.70
N ARG A 182 -13.78 -17.38 -8.99
CA ARG A 182 -14.67 -16.28 -9.46
C ARG A 182 -16.01 -16.27 -8.72
N LEU A 183 -16.51 -17.44 -8.34
CA LEU A 183 -17.74 -17.62 -7.57
C LEU A 183 -17.48 -17.79 -6.05
N GLN A 184 -16.23 -17.69 -5.60
CA GLN A 184 -15.82 -17.70 -4.19
C GLN A 184 -15.11 -16.40 -3.82
N ASN A 185 -15.36 -15.33 -4.59
CA ASN A 185 -15.06 -13.97 -4.19
C ASN A 185 -15.55 -13.77 -2.75
N THR A 186 -14.63 -13.67 -1.80
CA THR A 186 -14.95 -13.56 -0.36
C THR A 186 -15.59 -12.22 -0.02
N HIS A 187 -15.98 -11.42 -1.02
CA HIS A 187 -16.48 -10.08 -0.82
C HIS A 187 -17.75 -9.77 -1.62
N ALA A 188 -18.71 -9.14 -0.96
CA ALA A 188 -19.78 -8.38 -1.61
C ALA A 188 -19.37 -6.90 -1.67
N CYS A 189 -19.40 -6.33 -2.87
CA CYS A 189 -18.91 -4.98 -3.13
C CYS A 189 -20.04 -4.07 -3.61
N PHE A 190 -20.09 -2.86 -3.06
CA PHE A 190 -21.05 -1.83 -3.44
C PHE A 190 -20.35 -0.48 -3.56
N ILE A 191 -20.81 0.40 -4.44
CA ILE A 191 -20.44 1.82 -4.41
C ILE A 191 -21.47 2.54 -3.55
N ALA A 192 -21.01 3.27 -2.52
CA ALA A 192 -21.91 3.99 -1.63
C ALA A 192 -22.65 5.09 -2.40
N GLY A 193 -23.98 5.08 -2.27
CA GLY A 193 -24.89 6.10 -2.78
C GLY A 193 -25.98 6.40 -1.75
N GLY A 194 -26.83 7.40 -2.00
CA GLY A 194 -27.93 7.77 -1.10
C GLY A 194 -27.51 7.89 0.37
N ARG A 195 -28.24 7.22 1.27
CA ARG A 195 -27.95 7.23 2.72
C ARG A 195 -26.59 6.61 3.05
N SER A 196 -26.17 5.56 2.35
CA SER A 196 -24.86 4.94 2.58
C SER A 196 -23.71 5.91 2.31
N LEU A 197 -23.81 6.74 1.26
CA LEU A 197 -22.81 7.77 0.97
C LEU A 197 -22.79 8.88 2.04
N GLN A 198 -23.97 9.27 2.54
CA GLN A 198 -24.06 10.23 3.65
C GLN A 198 -23.33 9.71 4.88
N ILE A 199 -23.59 8.47 5.29
CA ILE A 199 -22.92 7.82 6.43
C ILE A 199 -21.40 7.78 6.24
N VAL A 200 -20.93 7.34 5.06
CA VAL A 200 -19.49 7.31 4.75
C VAL A 200 -18.85 8.70 4.87
N ASN A 201 -19.54 9.74 4.41
CA ASN A 201 -19.04 11.11 4.50
C ASN A 201 -19.15 11.68 5.93
N GLU A 202 -20.19 11.34 6.69
CA GLU A 202 -20.32 11.67 8.11
C GLU A 202 -19.13 11.11 8.91
N ILE A 203 -18.80 9.82 8.72
CA ILE A 203 -17.65 9.17 9.36
C ILE A 203 -16.35 9.84 8.93
N ALA A 204 -16.14 10.08 7.63
CA ALA A 204 -14.92 10.73 7.16
C ALA A 204 -14.73 12.16 7.72
N ASN A 205 -15.81 12.94 7.77
CA ASN A 205 -15.79 14.28 8.37
C ASN A 205 -15.57 14.22 9.89
N PHE A 206 -16.15 13.22 10.55
CA PHE A 206 -15.93 12.96 11.96
C PHE A 206 -14.46 12.62 12.22
N ASP A 207 -13.87 11.69 11.47
CA ASP A 207 -12.48 11.25 11.60
C ASP A 207 -11.47 12.40 11.39
N GLN A 208 -11.74 13.29 10.43
CA GLN A 208 -10.93 14.50 10.23
C GLN A 208 -11.03 15.45 11.43
N ASN A 209 -12.23 15.68 11.94
CA ASN A 209 -12.44 16.52 13.13
C ASN A 209 -11.83 15.92 14.38
N PHE A 210 -11.95 14.60 14.56
CA PHE A 210 -11.38 13.84 15.65
C PHE A 210 -9.84 13.92 15.61
N THR A 211 -9.22 13.59 14.48
CA THR A 211 -7.75 13.69 14.30
C THR A 211 -7.25 15.10 14.61
N ARG A 212 -7.92 16.14 14.08
CA ARG A 212 -7.57 17.53 14.37
C ARG A 212 -7.60 17.88 15.87
N ARG A 213 -8.58 17.34 16.62
CA ARG A 213 -8.69 17.57 18.07
C ARG A 213 -7.63 16.78 18.84
N CYS A 214 -7.36 15.54 18.47
CA CYS A 214 -6.25 14.75 19.02
C CYS A 214 -4.88 15.43 18.78
N ASP A 215 -4.64 15.95 17.58
CA ASP A 215 -3.42 16.67 17.25
C ASP A 215 -3.25 17.97 18.06
N LYS A 216 -4.35 18.67 18.35
CA LYS A 216 -4.35 19.82 19.25
C LYS A 216 -3.90 19.40 20.65
N VAL A 217 -4.43 18.29 21.18
CA VAL A 217 -4.04 17.74 22.48
C VAL A 217 -2.56 17.36 22.49
N ILE A 218 -2.10 16.56 21.52
CA ILE A 218 -0.69 16.16 21.38
C ILE A 218 0.24 17.37 21.32
N ARG A 219 -0.15 18.44 20.61
CA ARG A 219 0.64 19.67 20.52
C ARG A 219 0.78 20.35 21.88
N LEU A 220 -0.29 20.42 22.65
CA LEU A 220 -0.28 21.00 24.00
C LEU A 220 0.59 20.17 24.96
N ILE A 221 0.44 18.85 24.94
CA ILE A 221 1.26 17.92 25.74
C ILE A 221 2.73 18.07 25.37
N LYS A 222 3.08 18.05 24.08
CA LYS A 222 4.46 18.24 23.58
C LYS A 222 5.03 19.59 24.02
N ALA A 223 4.25 20.66 23.91
CA ALA A 223 4.68 21.99 24.34
C ALA A 223 4.95 22.04 25.86
N ALA A 224 4.15 21.37 26.67
CA ALA A 224 4.36 21.25 28.11
C ALA A 224 5.59 20.38 28.44
N ALA A 225 5.74 19.21 27.81
CA ALA A 225 6.88 18.32 28.01
C ALA A 225 8.22 18.95 27.60
N ARG A 226 8.24 19.76 26.51
CA ARG A 226 9.43 20.52 26.10
C ARG A 226 9.96 21.48 27.16
N LYS A 227 9.12 21.95 28.08
CA LYS A 227 9.57 22.82 29.18
C LYS A 227 10.50 22.08 30.16
N GLN A 228 10.50 20.75 30.15
CA GLN A 228 11.40 19.94 30.96
C GLN A 228 12.76 19.71 30.28
N PHE A 229 12.90 20.01 28.99
CA PHE A 229 14.12 19.73 28.23
C PHE A 229 15.38 20.35 28.85
N PRO A 230 15.38 21.62 29.30
CA PRO A 230 16.58 22.22 29.87
C PRO A 230 17.10 21.44 31.10
N GLU A 231 16.20 20.90 31.90
CA GLU A 231 16.58 20.11 33.08
C GLU A 231 17.10 18.72 32.67
N LEU A 232 16.38 18.05 31.77
CA LEU A 232 16.77 16.72 31.30
C LEU A 232 18.12 16.74 30.56
N LEU A 233 18.40 17.80 29.80
CA LEU A 233 19.66 17.98 29.06
C LEU A 233 20.88 18.08 30.00
N LYS A 234 20.73 18.56 31.24
CA LYS A 234 21.84 18.61 32.21
C LYS A 234 22.39 17.23 32.55
N SER A 235 21.56 16.19 32.42
CA SER A 235 21.96 14.80 32.68
C SER A 235 22.67 14.13 31.51
N LEU A 236 22.82 14.83 30.37
CA LEU A 236 23.33 14.28 29.13
C LEU A 236 24.71 14.81 28.76
N PRO A 237 25.49 14.07 27.95
CA PRO A 237 26.73 14.58 27.36
C PRO A 237 26.50 15.88 26.59
N ALA A 238 27.49 16.78 26.64
CA ALA A 238 27.44 18.03 25.90
C ALA A 238 27.30 17.78 24.38
N GLY A 239 26.38 18.51 23.73
CA GLY A 239 26.08 18.35 22.30
C GLY A 239 24.97 17.34 21.99
N GLU A 240 24.50 16.56 22.96
CA GLU A 240 23.36 15.66 22.77
C GLU A 240 22.04 16.44 22.69
N THR A 241 21.02 15.88 22.01
CA THR A 241 19.69 16.51 21.90
C THR A 241 18.55 15.54 22.24
N LEU A 242 17.34 16.09 22.38
CA LEU A 242 16.14 15.35 22.77
C LEU A 242 15.06 15.43 21.69
N TYR A 243 14.26 14.38 21.59
CA TYR A 243 13.01 14.39 20.82
C TYR A 243 11.86 13.76 21.61
N ILE A 244 10.64 14.03 21.14
CA ILE A 244 9.41 13.51 21.76
C ILE A 244 8.72 12.58 20.77
N ASN A 245 8.59 11.32 21.16
CA ASN A 245 7.61 10.42 20.57
C ASN A 245 6.26 10.64 21.24
N SER A 246 5.20 10.58 20.45
CA SER A 246 3.85 10.70 20.94
C SER A 246 2.91 9.86 20.11
N SER A 247 1.96 9.23 20.75
CA SER A 247 0.90 8.48 20.11
C SER A 247 -0.42 8.76 20.82
N TYR A 248 -1.52 8.39 20.19
CA TYR A 248 -2.80 8.28 20.85
C TYR A 248 -3.48 7.02 20.37
N GLY A 249 -4.22 6.38 21.27
CA GLY A 249 -4.87 5.11 21.03
C GLY A 249 -6.17 5.00 21.80
N TYR A 250 -6.88 3.89 21.61
CA TYR A 250 -8.06 3.58 22.41
C TYR A 250 -7.63 2.73 23.61
N GLY A 251 -8.09 3.11 24.80
CA GLY A 251 -7.87 2.30 26.00
C GLY A 251 -8.36 0.87 25.77
N GLY A 252 -7.57 -0.11 26.24
CA GLY A 252 -7.83 -1.54 25.99
C GLY A 252 -9.25 -1.98 26.34
N HIS A 253 -9.78 -2.90 25.53
CA HIS A 253 -11.08 -3.57 25.63
C HIS A 253 -12.25 -2.70 26.16
N HIS A 254 -12.95 -2.07 25.21
CA HIS A 254 -14.27 -1.41 25.35
C HIS A 254 -14.30 0.10 25.66
N GLY A 255 -13.15 0.78 25.80
CA GLY A 255 -13.13 2.24 25.94
C GLY A 255 -13.26 2.97 24.59
N ARG A 256 -14.31 3.79 24.39
CA ARG A 256 -14.40 4.77 23.29
C ARG A 256 -13.56 6.04 23.54
N GLY A 257 -13.02 6.17 24.75
CA GLY A 257 -12.12 7.25 25.16
C GLY A 257 -10.72 7.10 24.57
N VAL A 258 -10.10 8.24 24.27
CA VAL A 258 -8.75 8.32 23.72
C VAL A 258 -7.74 8.41 24.87
N GLU A 259 -6.74 7.56 24.83
CA GLU A 259 -5.54 7.67 25.65
C GLU A 259 -4.43 8.36 24.84
N PHE A 260 -3.65 9.21 25.51
CA PHE A 260 -2.54 9.94 24.91
C PHE A 260 -1.24 9.53 25.60
N ASP A 261 -0.29 9.07 24.81
CA ASP A 261 0.99 8.56 25.28
C ASP A 261 2.15 9.41 24.74
N ILE A 262 3.18 9.62 25.55
CA ILE A 262 4.43 10.28 25.13
C ILE A 262 5.68 9.58 25.68
N SER A 263 6.81 9.79 25.02
CA SER A 263 8.13 9.51 25.60
C SER A 263 9.15 10.56 25.15
N ILE A 264 10.03 10.99 26.06
CA ILE A 264 11.19 11.83 25.74
C ILE A 264 12.40 10.91 25.57
N ARG A 265 13.13 11.08 24.46
CA ARG A 265 14.23 10.20 24.07
C ARG A 265 15.46 11.00 23.64
N GLN A 266 16.64 10.42 23.88
CA GLN A 266 17.92 10.94 23.40
C GLN A 266 18.05 10.74 21.89
N SER A 267 18.56 11.75 21.18
CA SER A 267 18.71 11.68 19.72
C SER A 267 19.81 10.73 19.25
N GLY A 268 20.85 10.53 20.07
CA GLY A 268 22.06 9.78 19.70
C GLY A 268 22.95 10.52 18.71
N LYS A 269 23.04 11.87 18.80
CA LYS A 269 23.89 12.65 17.89
C LYS A 269 25.37 12.49 18.20
N ILE A 270 25.71 12.31 19.46
CA ILE A 270 27.10 12.13 19.92
C ILE A 270 27.34 10.66 20.25
N ASP A 271 26.41 10.03 20.97
CA ASP A 271 26.44 8.60 21.27
C ASP A 271 25.34 7.86 20.51
N LEU A 272 25.70 7.30 19.36
CA LEU A 272 24.80 6.51 18.51
C LEU A 272 24.20 5.31 19.26
N MET A 273 24.92 4.73 20.22
CA MET A 273 24.45 3.57 21.00
C MET A 273 23.41 3.97 22.06
N ALA A 274 23.39 5.25 22.45
CA ALA A 274 22.39 5.81 23.34
C ALA A 274 21.17 6.39 22.59
N GLY A 275 21.20 6.43 21.25
CA GLY A 275 20.10 6.87 20.41
C GLY A 275 18.80 6.14 20.72
N GLY A 276 17.72 6.90 20.93
CA GLY A 276 16.39 6.37 21.25
C GLY A 276 16.20 5.94 22.71
N ARG A 277 17.24 6.04 23.56
CA ARG A 277 17.14 5.76 25.00
C ARG A 277 16.13 6.71 25.65
N LYS A 278 15.18 6.13 26.38
CA LYS A 278 14.12 6.85 27.07
C LYS A 278 14.65 7.55 28.32
N LEU A 279 14.17 8.77 28.55
CA LEU A 279 14.38 9.52 29.78
C LEU A 279 13.11 9.51 30.63
N ASN A 280 13.28 9.55 31.94
CA ASN A 280 12.15 9.62 32.86
C ASN A 280 11.46 10.98 32.73
N LEU A 281 10.17 10.95 32.44
CA LEU A 281 9.35 12.15 32.42
C LEU A 281 9.21 12.66 33.85
N LEU A 282 9.50 13.93 34.08
CA LEU A 282 9.34 14.54 35.40
C LEU A 282 7.86 14.89 35.61
N GLU A 283 7.42 14.82 36.87
CA GLU A 283 6.11 15.35 37.24
C GLU A 283 6.01 16.82 36.83
N SER A 284 4.82 17.23 36.40
CA SER A 284 4.61 18.59 35.94
C SER A 284 3.31 19.17 36.48
N ARG A 285 3.24 20.50 36.52
CA ARG A 285 1.98 21.21 36.76
C ARG A 285 0.97 21.06 35.62
N TYR A 286 1.34 20.50 34.47
CA TYR A 286 0.47 20.39 33.31
C TYR A 286 -0.34 19.08 33.30
N PHE A 287 0.30 17.99 33.73
CA PHE A 287 -0.26 16.64 33.66
C PHE A 287 0.50 15.70 34.59
N ASN A 288 -0.18 14.60 34.93
CA ASN A 288 0.40 13.40 35.53
C ASN A 288 0.77 12.41 34.41
N ALA A 289 1.83 11.64 34.63
CA ALA A 289 2.37 10.72 33.64
C ALA A 289 2.56 9.33 34.25
N THR A 290 1.84 8.35 33.72
CA THR A 290 1.86 6.97 34.21
C THR A 290 2.60 6.08 33.22
N PRO A 291 3.66 5.37 33.63
CA PRO A 291 4.39 4.47 32.73
C PRO A 291 3.48 3.36 32.17
N LYS A 292 3.50 3.15 30.85
CA LYS A 292 2.75 2.08 30.16
C LYS A 292 3.52 1.61 28.91
N ASN A 293 3.85 0.33 28.82
CA ASN A 293 4.48 -0.30 27.64
C ASN A 293 5.69 0.46 27.05
N GLY A 294 6.53 1.04 27.92
CA GLY A 294 7.69 1.81 27.47
C GLY A 294 7.40 3.28 27.15
N GLU A 295 6.14 3.72 27.16
CA GLU A 295 5.72 5.13 27.06
C GLU A 295 5.15 5.65 28.40
N TYR A 296 4.67 6.89 28.41
CA TYR A 296 3.93 7.48 29.52
C TYR A 296 2.55 7.92 29.07
N THR A 297 1.51 7.35 29.67
CA THR A 297 0.12 7.79 29.50
C THR A 297 -0.13 9.07 30.28
N ILE A 298 -0.74 10.05 29.64
CA ILE A 298 -0.88 11.41 30.15
C ILE A 298 -2.30 11.68 30.64
N THR A 299 -2.41 12.06 31.91
CA THR A 299 -3.65 12.54 32.52
C THR A 299 -3.50 14.02 32.88
N PRO A 300 -4.27 14.94 32.27
CA PRO A 300 -4.17 16.37 32.57
C PRO A 300 -4.44 16.65 34.05
N ARG A 301 -3.68 17.58 34.64
CA ARG A 301 -3.94 18.05 36.00
C ARG A 301 -5.14 18.98 36.00
N THR A 302 -6.14 18.71 36.82
CA THR A 302 -7.34 19.54 36.93
C THR A 302 -7.25 20.57 38.05
N ASP A 303 -6.24 20.44 38.91
CA ASP A 303 -5.96 21.26 40.08
C ASP A 303 -5.06 22.47 39.80
N THR A 304 -4.49 22.57 38.59
CA THR A 304 -3.64 23.69 38.16
C THR A 304 -4.26 24.46 36.99
N GLU A 305 -3.98 25.76 36.89
CA GLU A 305 -4.48 26.58 35.76
C GLU A 305 -3.90 26.13 34.42
N GLU A 306 -2.64 25.72 34.38
CA GLU A 306 -2.04 25.20 33.17
C GLU A 306 -2.58 23.83 32.76
N GLY A 307 -2.83 22.94 33.73
CA GLY A 307 -3.39 21.62 33.46
C GLY A 307 -4.85 21.69 33.02
N LYS A 308 -5.64 22.63 33.58
CA LYS A 308 -7.03 22.90 33.15
C LYS A 308 -7.13 23.21 31.65
N LYS A 309 -6.14 23.91 31.07
CA LYS A 309 -6.10 24.17 29.61
C LYS A 309 -5.97 22.89 28.78
N ILE A 310 -5.14 21.95 29.24
CA ILE A 310 -4.97 20.64 28.59
C ILE A 310 -6.22 19.80 28.82
N ALA A 311 -6.78 19.81 30.04
CA ALA A 311 -8.01 19.10 30.38
C ALA A 311 -9.20 19.56 29.53
N ALA A 312 -9.32 20.86 29.26
CA ALA A 312 -10.34 21.39 28.35
C ALA A 312 -10.17 20.84 26.93
N ALA A 313 -8.94 20.77 26.41
CA ALA A 313 -8.67 20.19 25.10
C ALA A 313 -8.97 18.68 25.06
N PHE A 314 -8.71 17.93 26.14
CA PHE A 314 -9.11 16.52 26.25
C PHE A 314 -10.64 16.37 26.18
N LYS A 315 -11.40 17.19 26.90
CA LYS A 315 -12.87 17.17 26.89
C LYS A 315 -13.47 17.53 25.52
N GLU A 316 -12.75 18.30 24.71
CA GLU A 316 -13.17 18.58 23.34
C GLU A 316 -13.05 17.34 22.45
N VAL A 317 -12.22 16.34 22.75
CA VAL A 317 -12.08 15.15 21.88
C VAL A 317 -13.37 14.33 21.98
N PRO A 318 -14.16 14.21 20.88
CA PRO A 318 -15.37 13.41 20.91
C PRO A 318 -15.01 11.92 21.03
N GLU A 319 -15.92 11.13 21.58
CA GLU A 319 -15.82 9.67 21.50
C GLU A 319 -15.81 9.23 20.04
N LYS A 320 -14.93 8.29 19.69
CA LYS A 320 -14.84 7.85 18.30
C LYS A 320 -16.15 7.22 17.84
N SER A 321 -16.68 7.75 16.73
CA SER A 321 -17.71 7.07 15.96
C SER A 321 -17.06 6.02 15.07
N PHE A 322 -17.67 4.84 15.02
CA PHE A 322 -17.25 3.76 14.15
C PHE A 322 -18.36 3.40 13.18
N ILE A 323 -18.02 2.72 12.09
CA ILE A 323 -19.02 2.27 11.11
C ILE A 323 -20.05 1.31 11.72
N GLN A 324 -19.68 0.62 12.81
CA GLN A 324 -20.54 -0.25 13.61
C GLN A 324 -21.68 0.50 14.32
N ASP A 325 -21.59 1.83 14.46
CA ASP A 325 -22.65 2.66 15.05
C ASP A 325 -23.84 2.87 14.08
N TYR A 326 -23.72 2.40 12.83
CA TYR A 326 -24.71 2.60 11.76
C TYR A 326 -25.35 1.26 11.38
N PRO A 327 -26.45 0.84 12.02
CA PRO A 327 -27.10 -0.45 11.76
C PRO A 327 -27.60 -0.58 10.31
N GLU A 328 -27.85 0.54 9.62
CA GLU A 328 -28.24 0.54 8.20
C GLU A 328 -27.17 -0.04 7.27
N LEU A 329 -25.91 -0.06 7.71
CA LEU A 329 -24.80 -0.67 6.97
C LEU A 329 -24.50 -2.10 7.39
N GLN A 330 -25.19 -2.64 8.39
CA GLN A 330 -25.00 -4.03 8.82
C GLN A 330 -25.57 -4.98 7.76
N ALA A 331 -24.73 -5.87 7.24
CA ALA A 331 -25.12 -6.93 6.33
C ALA A 331 -26.06 -7.94 7.01
N ASP A 332 -27.03 -8.47 6.25
CA ASP A 332 -27.98 -9.49 6.68
C ASP A 332 -27.47 -10.93 6.50
N PHE A 333 -26.27 -11.10 5.94
CA PHE A 333 -25.63 -12.39 5.67
C PHE A 333 -24.47 -12.66 6.63
N THR A 334 -24.11 -13.95 6.76
CA THR A 334 -23.01 -14.36 7.64
C THR A 334 -21.65 -14.07 6.98
N PRO A 335 -20.78 -13.26 7.59
CA PRO A 335 -19.47 -12.96 7.03
C PRO A 335 -18.55 -14.19 6.99
N VAL A 336 -17.56 -14.17 6.09
CA VAL A 336 -16.50 -15.18 6.08
C VAL A 336 -15.63 -14.96 7.31
N SER A 337 -15.60 -15.92 8.22
CA SER A 337 -14.66 -15.92 9.35
C SER A 337 -13.52 -16.89 9.07
N ASP A 338 -12.31 -16.35 9.02
CA ASP A 338 -11.05 -17.08 9.02
C ASP A 338 -10.09 -16.46 10.05
N GLN A 339 -8.94 -17.10 10.31
CA GLN A 339 -8.01 -16.64 11.34
C GLN A 339 -7.45 -15.24 11.04
N ILE A 340 -7.16 -14.94 9.77
CA ILE A 340 -6.65 -13.63 9.35
C ILE A 340 -7.75 -12.58 9.49
N GLY A 341 -8.99 -12.91 9.09
CA GLY A 341 -10.14 -12.05 9.19
C GLY A 341 -10.52 -11.72 10.63
N LYS A 342 -10.39 -12.69 11.55
CA LYS A 342 -10.52 -12.43 13.00
C LYS A 342 -9.44 -11.46 13.49
N MET A 343 -8.19 -11.66 13.08
CA MET A 343 -7.08 -10.79 13.47
C MET A 343 -7.21 -9.37 12.91
N LEU A 344 -7.72 -9.24 11.68
CA LEU A 344 -7.88 -7.97 10.98
C LEU A 344 -9.27 -7.34 11.19
N GLY A 345 -10.18 -8.00 11.91
CA GLY A 345 -11.56 -7.57 12.10
C GLY A 345 -12.41 -7.54 10.82
N THR A 346 -12.05 -8.34 9.81
CA THR A 346 -12.76 -8.40 8.51
C THR A 346 -13.88 -9.43 8.48
N ASP A 347 -14.09 -10.17 9.57
CA ASP A 347 -15.18 -11.14 9.74
C ASP A 347 -16.43 -10.54 10.40
N GLN A 348 -16.57 -9.22 10.32
CA GLN A 348 -17.68 -8.46 10.88
C GLN A 348 -18.78 -8.25 9.83
N PRO A 349 -20.05 -8.10 10.22
CA PRO A 349 -21.15 -7.83 9.29
C PRO A 349 -21.15 -6.37 8.78
N PHE A 350 -20.10 -5.59 9.03
CA PHE A 350 -19.99 -4.20 8.62
C PHE A 350 -18.97 -4.04 7.48
N PRO A 351 -19.16 -3.06 6.58
CA PRO A 351 -18.26 -2.91 5.44
C PRO A 351 -16.93 -2.30 5.86
N ARG A 352 -15.89 -2.64 5.09
CA ARG A 352 -14.71 -1.77 4.96
C ARG A 352 -14.98 -0.72 3.89
N VAL A 353 -14.56 0.51 4.17
CA VAL A 353 -14.67 1.61 3.21
C VAL A 353 -13.34 1.78 2.48
N HIS A 354 -13.35 1.61 1.16
CA HIS A 354 -12.19 1.86 0.30
C HIS A 354 -12.53 2.99 -0.67
N ARG A 355 -11.66 3.99 -0.82
CA ARG A 355 -11.87 5.04 -1.82
C ARG A 355 -11.01 4.74 -3.05
N LEU A 356 -11.65 4.36 -4.15
CA LEU A 356 -10.98 4.03 -5.42
C LEU A 356 -11.49 4.96 -6.52
N GLU A 357 -10.59 5.64 -7.22
CA GLU A 357 -10.92 6.65 -8.24
C GLU A 357 -11.92 7.73 -7.75
N GLY A 358 -11.82 8.13 -6.48
CA GLY A 358 -12.72 9.09 -5.86
C GLY A 358 -14.09 8.53 -5.42
N LEU A 359 -14.38 7.26 -5.73
CA LEU A 359 -15.64 6.60 -5.36
C LEU A 359 -15.47 5.80 -4.06
N PRO A 360 -16.39 5.93 -3.08
CA PRO A 360 -16.38 5.13 -1.87
C PRO A 360 -17.01 3.75 -2.10
N PHE A 361 -16.19 2.71 -2.03
CA PHE A 361 -16.61 1.31 -2.05
C PHE A 361 -16.88 0.80 -0.64
N LEU A 362 -17.99 0.10 -0.47
CA LEU A 362 -18.36 -0.69 0.70
C LEU A 362 -18.06 -2.15 0.41
N VAL A 363 -17.14 -2.75 1.17
CA VAL A 363 -16.64 -4.10 0.95
C VAL A 363 -16.93 -4.95 2.16
N TYR A 364 -17.83 -5.92 2.01
CA TYR A 364 -18.22 -6.86 3.06
C TYR A 364 -17.54 -8.20 2.84
N GLY A 365 -17.07 -8.87 3.89
CA GLY A 365 -16.69 -10.28 3.78
C GLY A 365 -17.93 -11.15 3.62
N ALA A 366 -18.08 -11.95 2.56
CA ALA A 366 -19.28 -12.74 2.27
C ALA A 366 -18.96 -14.15 1.72
N LYS A 367 -19.72 -15.16 2.14
CA LYS A 367 -19.69 -16.51 1.54
C LYS A 367 -20.71 -16.59 0.39
N VAL A 368 -20.24 -16.65 -0.85
CA VAL A 368 -21.08 -16.55 -2.07
C VAL A 368 -22.01 -17.75 -2.34
N LYS A 369 -22.03 -18.78 -1.48
CA LYS A 369 -23.03 -19.86 -1.64
C LYS A 369 -24.47 -19.38 -1.44
N GLU A 370 -24.66 -18.22 -0.82
CA GLU A 370 -25.98 -17.63 -0.61
C GLU A 370 -26.24 -16.54 -1.64
N LYS A 371 -27.46 -16.50 -2.17
CA LYS A 371 -27.92 -15.40 -3.02
C LYS A 371 -28.01 -14.15 -2.16
N ILE A 372 -26.97 -13.31 -2.19
CA ILE A 372 -26.93 -12.05 -1.45
C ILE A 372 -27.98 -11.11 -2.04
N THR A 373 -29.09 -10.93 -1.32
CA THR A 373 -30.14 -9.95 -1.65
C THR A 373 -29.89 -8.59 -0.99
N PHE A 374 -28.99 -8.55 -0.02
CA PHE A 374 -28.59 -7.33 0.66
C PHE A 374 -28.02 -6.30 -0.30
N CYS A 375 -28.45 -5.06 -0.12
CA CYS A 375 -27.84 -3.89 -0.71
C CYS A 375 -27.92 -2.75 0.31
N PRO A 376 -26.79 -2.12 0.70
CA PRO A 376 -26.82 -0.98 1.59
C PRO A 376 -27.73 0.14 1.05
N PRO A 377 -28.40 0.91 1.90
CA PRO A 377 -29.39 1.90 1.47
C PRO A 377 -28.85 2.93 0.47
N GLY A 378 -29.39 2.89 -0.75
CA GLY A 378 -29.00 3.77 -1.85
C GLY A 378 -27.67 3.44 -2.53
N ALA A 379 -26.97 2.38 -2.09
CA ALA A 379 -25.74 1.92 -2.74
C ALA A 379 -26.02 1.21 -4.06
N LEU A 380 -24.98 1.12 -4.90
CA LEU A 380 -25.03 0.42 -6.18
C LEU A 380 -24.18 -0.85 -6.09
N PRO A 381 -24.76 -2.04 -6.33
CA PRO A 381 -23.98 -3.28 -6.35
C PRO A 381 -22.99 -3.26 -7.52
N VAL A 382 -21.78 -3.76 -7.28
CA VAL A 382 -20.72 -3.90 -8.28
C VAL A 382 -20.09 -5.27 -8.17
N SER A 383 -19.48 -5.74 -9.26
CA SER A 383 -18.76 -7.00 -9.24
C SER A 383 -17.48 -6.88 -8.39
N THR A 384 -17.14 -7.95 -7.66
CA THR A 384 -15.85 -8.03 -6.96
C THR A 384 -14.68 -7.89 -7.94
N ALA A 385 -14.84 -8.39 -9.18
CA ALA A 385 -13.84 -8.27 -10.22
C ALA A 385 -13.54 -6.81 -10.59
N LEU A 386 -14.56 -5.95 -10.64
CA LEU A 386 -14.37 -4.51 -10.83
C LEU A 386 -13.60 -3.89 -9.66
N TYR A 387 -14.02 -4.19 -8.42
CA TYR A 387 -13.36 -3.69 -7.23
C TYR A 387 -11.88 -4.08 -7.17
N GLU A 388 -11.55 -5.37 -7.35
CA GLU A 388 -10.17 -5.84 -7.31
C GLU A 388 -9.34 -5.31 -8.50
N TRP A 389 -9.97 -5.07 -9.66
CA TRP A 389 -9.30 -4.41 -10.79
C TRP A 389 -8.88 -2.98 -10.43
N LEU A 390 -9.80 -2.16 -9.92
CA LEU A 390 -9.52 -0.77 -9.55
C LEU A 390 -8.54 -0.66 -8.37
N LYS A 391 -8.63 -1.58 -7.41
CA LYS A 391 -7.67 -1.69 -6.31
C LYS A 391 -6.27 -2.06 -6.81
N SER A 392 -6.18 -2.94 -7.80
CA SER A 392 -4.91 -3.26 -8.46
C SER A 392 -4.37 -2.08 -9.28
N ASP A 393 -5.25 -1.29 -9.93
CA ASP A 393 -4.86 -0.07 -10.63
C ASP A 393 -4.28 0.98 -9.65
N GLU A 394 -4.87 1.13 -8.46
CA GLU A 394 -4.31 1.98 -7.40
C GLU A 394 -2.95 1.46 -6.91
N GLY A 395 -2.82 0.14 -6.73
CA GLY A 395 -1.55 -0.50 -6.38
C GLY A 395 -0.45 -0.24 -7.42
N ASP A 396 -0.77 -0.37 -8.72
CA ASP A 396 0.15 -0.05 -9.81
C ASP A 396 0.57 1.43 -9.76
N ARG A 397 -0.38 2.36 -9.62
CA ARG A 397 -0.09 3.80 -9.55
C ARG A 397 0.80 4.15 -8.35
N ASN A 398 0.56 3.55 -7.19
CA ASN A 398 1.38 3.75 -5.99
C ASN A 398 2.83 3.25 -6.16
N MET A 399 3.05 2.35 -7.11
CA MET A 399 4.35 1.81 -7.46
C MET A 399 4.97 2.50 -8.70
N GLY A 400 4.37 3.59 -9.20
CA GLY A 400 4.83 4.29 -10.42
C GLY A 400 4.45 3.59 -11.73
N ILE A 401 3.74 2.46 -11.67
CA ILE A 401 3.41 1.65 -12.82
C ILE A 401 2.16 2.19 -13.50
N THR A 402 2.21 2.34 -14.82
CA THR A 402 1.01 2.60 -15.61
C THR A 402 0.11 1.36 -15.59
N PRO A 403 -1.14 1.44 -15.10
CA PRO A 403 -2.02 0.27 -15.06
C PRO A 403 -2.37 -0.27 -16.46
N PRO A 404 -2.58 -1.58 -16.63
CA PRO A 404 -3.09 -2.14 -17.88
C PRO A 404 -4.50 -1.62 -18.18
N PRO A 405 -4.87 -1.55 -19.47
CA PRO A 405 -6.24 -1.20 -19.85
C PRO A 405 -7.22 -2.27 -19.35
N PRO A 406 -8.41 -1.87 -18.83
CA PRO A 406 -9.41 -2.80 -18.34
C PRO A 406 -9.93 -3.71 -19.46
N PRO A 407 -10.20 -5.00 -19.16
CA PRO A 407 -10.81 -5.90 -20.13
C PRO A 407 -12.27 -5.46 -20.41
N PRO A 408 -12.86 -5.85 -21.56
CA PRO A 408 -14.17 -5.36 -22.00
C PRO A 408 -15.29 -5.51 -20.95
N ALA A 409 -15.28 -6.59 -20.16
CA ALA A 409 -16.26 -6.80 -19.10
C ALA A 409 -16.21 -5.71 -18.03
N ILE A 410 -15.01 -5.32 -17.59
CA ILE A 410 -14.78 -4.26 -16.60
C ILE A 410 -15.08 -2.90 -17.21
N THR A 411 -14.66 -2.65 -18.45
CA THR A 411 -14.95 -1.40 -19.17
C THR A 411 -16.46 -1.16 -19.32
N ASN A 412 -17.21 -2.20 -19.69
CA ASN A 412 -18.66 -2.12 -19.83
C ASN A 412 -19.35 -1.85 -18.49
N GLU A 413 -18.90 -2.51 -17.42
CA GLU A 413 -19.43 -2.28 -16.07
C GLU A 413 -19.15 -0.84 -15.58
N LEU A 414 -17.90 -0.38 -15.71
CA LEU A 414 -17.50 1.01 -15.40
C LEU A 414 -18.34 2.02 -16.16
N THR A 415 -18.56 1.79 -17.46
CA THR A 415 -19.36 2.69 -18.30
C THR A 415 -20.79 2.77 -17.80
N ARG A 416 -21.42 1.64 -17.50
CA ARG A 416 -22.79 1.59 -16.92
C ARG A 416 -22.85 2.27 -15.56
N LEU A 417 -21.83 2.07 -14.72
CA LEU A 417 -21.78 2.70 -13.40
C LEU A 417 -21.65 4.22 -13.50
N ARG A 418 -20.75 4.72 -14.36
CA ARG A 418 -20.61 6.16 -14.62
C ARG A 418 -21.90 6.77 -15.14
N GLN A 419 -22.62 6.10 -16.03
CA GLN A 419 -23.94 6.55 -16.51
C GLN A 419 -24.97 6.62 -15.37
N ARG A 420 -25.01 5.61 -14.49
CA ARG A 420 -25.93 5.59 -13.34
C ARG A 420 -25.60 6.65 -12.29
N LEU A 421 -24.33 6.96 -12.09
CA LEU A 421 -23.87 8.01 -11.17
C LEU A 421 -24.07 9.42 -11.74
N ALA A 422 -23.97 9.58 -13.06
CA ALA A 422 -24.17 10.87 -13.73
C ALA A 422 -25.66 11.25 -13.90
N THR A 423 -26.57 10.29 -13.81
CA THR A 423 -28.01 10.56 -13.86
C THR A 423 -28.48 10.97 -12.47
N PRO A 424 -28.95 12.22 -12.24
CA PRO A 424 -29.53 12.60 -10.97
C PRO A 424 -30.67 11.64 -10.62
N GLN A 425 -30.78 11.21 -9.36
CA GLN A 425 -31.93 10.45 -8.86
C GLN A 425 -33.20 11.32 -8.83
N SER A 426 -33.65 11.83 -9.97
CA SER A 426 -34.94 12.49 -10.17
C SER A 426 -35.86 11.59 -10.99
N ALA A 427 -36.14 10.38 -10.51
CA ALA A 427 -37.21 9.53 -11.03
C ALA A 427 -37.41 8.29 -10.12
N ASN A 428 -37.97 8.50 -8.93
CA ASN A 428 -38.84 7.53 -8.25
C ASN A 428 -39.49 8.21 -7.03
N LYS A 429 -40.21 9.29 -7.29
CA LYS A 429 -41.41 9.61 -6.52
C LYS A 429 -42.60 9.15 -7.35
N ASP A 430 -43.58 8.59 -6.66
CA ASP A 430 -44.93 8.26 -7.13
C ASP A 430 -45.10 7.04 -8.04
N LYS A 431 -45.09 5.85 -7.40
CA LYS A 431 -46.23 4.91 -7.51
C LYS A 431 -46.44 4.17 -6.18
N SER A 432 -46.96 4.89 -5.19
CA SER A 432 -47.68 4.23 -4.09
C SER A 432 -48.99 3.69 -4.65
N PRO A 433 -49.34 2.40 -4.46
CA PRO A 433 -50.69 1.93 -4.74
C PRO A 433 -51.62 2.61 -3.71
N GLY A 434 -52.59 3.37 -4.20
CA GLY A 434 -53.57 4.05 -3.36
C GLY A 434 -54.32 3.07 -2.44
N PRO A 435 -54.78 3.53 -1.27
CA PRO A 435 -55.47 2.68 -0.32
C PRO A 435 -56.80 2.24 -0.91
N LYS A 436 -57.06 0.93 -0.88
CA LYS A 436 -58.42 0.41 -1.06
C LYS A 436 -59.24 0.89 0.13
N GLN A 437 -60.21 1.75 -0.14
CA GLN A 437 -61.28 2.12 0.79
C GLN A 437 -62.38 1.04 0.78
N PRO A 438 -63.16 0.95 1.87
CA PRO A 438 -63.71 -0.31 2.41
C PRO A 438 -64.77 -0.99 1.58
#